data_AF-A0A5M8P456-F1
#
_entry.id   AF-A0A5M8P456-F1
#
_cell.length_a   1.000
_cell.length_b   1.000
_cell.length_c   1.000
_cell.angle_alpha   90.00
_cell.angle_beta   90.00
_cell.angle_gamma   90.00
#
_symmetry.space_group_name_H-M   'P 1'
#
loop_
_entity.id
_entity.type
_entity.pdbx_description
1 polymer ?
#
loop_
_entity_poly.entity_id
_entity_poly.type
_entity_poly.pdbx_seq_one_letter_code
_entity_poly.pdbx_strand_id
1 'polypeptide(L)'
;MNANQILTTAELILDNYGWLKIDDFKLCFSWAKRGFFGQIYRMDGNVILSWVESYINDRMNTAEEINYAKHASLKANERRAYSFQELIDKKIIKK
;
A
#
# COMPACT_ATOMS: atom_id res chain seq x y z
N MET A 1 -25.89 -9.36 10.23
CA MET A 1 -26.20 -8.23 9.34
C MET A 1 -27.38 -8.62 8.45
N ASN A 2 -28.42 -7.79 8.33
CA ASN A 2 -29.55 -8.03 7.44
C ASN A 2 -29.37 -7.35 6.07
N ALA A 3 -30.26 -7.62 5.10
CA ALA A 3 -30.16 -7.09 3.74
C ALA A 3 -30.08 -5.56 3.67
N ASN A 4 -30.89 -4.84 4.47
CA ASN A 4 -30.86 -3.39 4.51
C ASN A 4 -29.52 -2.86 5.05
N GLN A 5 -28.99 -3.47 6.12
CA GLN A 5 -27.69 -3.09 6.66
C GLN A 5 -26.56 -3.34 5.65
N ILE A 6 -26.64 -4.43 4.89
CA ILE A 6 -25.68 -4.72 3.81
C ILE A 6 -25.74 -3.62 2.75
N LEU A 7 -26.94 -3.28 2.28
CA LEU A 7 -27.15 -2.25 1.26
C LEU A 7 -26.61 -0.89 1.73
N THR A 8 -27.02 -0.43 2.91
CA THR A 8 -26.55 0.85 3.47
C THR A 8 -25.03 0.87 3.66
N THR A 9 -24.43 -0.24 4.09
CA THR A 9 -22.96 -0.32 4.23
C THR A 9 -22.28 -0.25 2.86
N ALA A 10 -22.84 -0.91 1.83
CA ALA A 10 -22.30 -0.87 0.48
C ALA A 10 -22.39 0.55 -0.13
N GLU A 11 -23.51 1.25 0.08
CA GLU A 11 -23.67 2.66 -0.31
C GLU A 11 -22.61 3.54 0.36
N LEU A 12 -22.42 3.41 1.68
CA LEU A 12 -21.37 4.15 2.40
C LEU A 12 -19.96 3.85 1.88
N ILE A 13 -19.68 2.60 1.51
CA ILE A 13 -18.39 2.24 0.90
C ILE A 13 -18.22 2.92 -0.46
N LEU A 14 -19.26 2.97 -1.28
CA LEU A 14 -19.20 3.63 -2.59
C LEU A 14 -19.00 5.14 -2.43
N ASP A 15 -19.70 5.76 -1.48
CA ASP A 15 -19.63 7.20 -1.22
C ASP A 15 -18.24 7.64 -0.73
N ASN A 16 -17.63 6.87 0.19
CA ASN A 16 -16.37 7.26 0.83
C ASN A 16 -15.13 6.64 0.15
N TYR A 17 -15.28 5.48 -0.47
CA TYR A 17 -14.17 4.66 -0.98
C TYR A 17 -14.41 4.15 -2.41
N GLY A 18 -15.31 4.76 -3.19
CA GLY A 18 -15.59 4.38 -4.59
C GLY A 18 -14.40 4.50 -5.55
N TRP A 19 -13.32 5.13 -5.12
CA TRP A 19 -12.03 5.22 -5.83
C TRP A 19 -11.15 3.96 -5.64
N LEU A 20 -11.49 3.06 -4.71
CA LEU A 20 -10.87 1.75 -4.58
C LEU A 20 -11.34 0.81 -5.70
N LYS A 21 -10.42 -0.05 -6.17
CA LYS A 21 -10.74 -1.07 -7.15
C LYS A 21 -11.37 -2.28 -6.47
N ILE A 22 -12.12 -3.07 -7.23
CA ILE A 22 -12.75 -4.30 -6.70
C ILE A 22 -11.73 -5.28 -6.11
N ASP A 23 -10.52 -5.33 -6.65
CA ASP A 23 -9.44 -6.19 -6.14
C ASP A 23 -8.91 -5.72 -4.77
N ASP A 24 -8.98 -4.43 -4.46
CA ASP A 24 -8.64 -3.90 -3.14
C ASP A 24 -9.60 -4.47 -2.08
N PHE A 25 -10.91 -4.49 -2.37
CA PHE A 25 -11.91 -5.07 -1.48
C PHE A 25 -11.76 -6.59 -1.32
N LYS A 26 -11.42 -7.31 -2.41
CA LYS A 26 -11.13 -8.76 -2.32
C LYS A 26 -9.97 -9.02 -1.36
N LEU A 27 -8.90 -8.23 -1.44
CA LEU A 27 -7.73 -8.37 -0.57
C LEU A 27 -8.04 -7.97 0.87
N CYS A 28 -8.61 -6.78 1.07
CA CYS A 28 -9.04 -6.26 2.37
C CYS A 28 -9.90 -7.27 3.12
N PHE A 29 -10.99 -7.76 2.52
CA PHE A 29 -11.87 -8.73 3.18
C PHE A 29 -11.24 -10.11 3.36
N SER A 30 -10.25 -10.47 2.54
CA SER A 30 -9.47 -11.69 2.73
C SER A 30 -8.54 -11.58 3.94
N TRP A 31 -7.95 -10.42 4.21
CA TRP A 31 -7.16 -10.15 5.41
C TRP A 31 -8.04 -10.01 6.65
N ALA A 32 -9.16 -9.29 6.54
CA ALA A 32 -10.14 -9.14 7.62
C ALA A 32 -10.63 -10.50 8.14
N LYS A 33 -11.04 -11.42 7.24
CA LYS A 33 -11.46 -12.78 7.62
C LYS A 33 -10.38 -13.62 8.30
N ARG A 34 -9.11 -13.26 8.13
CA ARG A 34 -7.96 -13.90 8.79
C ARG A 34 -7.58 -13.20 10.11
N GLY A 35 -8.27 -12.13 10.49
CA GLY A 35 -8.05 -11.40 11.73
C GLY A 35 -6.95 -10.34 11.69
N PHE A 36 -6.45 -9.98 10.51
CA PHE A 36 -5.36 -8.99 10.37
C PHE A 36 -5.70 -7.61 10.95
N PHE A 37 -6.98 -7.24 10.92
CA PHE A 37 -7.47 -5.94 11.40
C PHE A 37 -8.15 -6.01 12.77
N GLY A 38 -7.94 -7.08 13.54
CA GLY A 38 -8.53 -7.22 14.88
C GLY A 38 -9.92 -7.89 14.89
N GLN A 39 -10.84 -7.37 15.72
CA GLN A 39 -12.07 -8.05 16.17
C GLN A 39 -12.86 -8.75 15.04
N ILE A 40 -13.13 -10.05 15.21
CA ILE A 40 -14.00 -10.87 14.33
C ILE A 40 -15.39 -11.13 14.97
N TYR A 41 -15.54 -10.83 16.27
CA TYR A 41 -16.73 -11.22 17.04
C TYR A 41 -18.02 -10.47 16.69
N ARG A 42 -17.96 -9.43 15.83
CA ARG A 42 -19.13 -8.69 15.34
C ARG A 42 -18.94 -8.30 13.88
N MET A 43 -19.98 -8.46 13.07
CA MET A 43 -20.00 -8.06 11.66
C MET A 43 -21.17 -7.10 11.41
N ASP A 44 -20.87 -5.80 11.56
CA ASP A 44 -21.73 -4.68 11.23
C ASP A 44 -20.98 -3.67 10.33
N GLY A 45 -21.70 -2.65 9.86
CA GLY A 45 -21.14 -1.66 8.95
C GLY A 45 -19.91 -0.92 9.51
N ASN A 46 -19.90 -0.59 10.79
CA ASN A 46 -18.78 0.14 11.40
C ASN A 46 -17.50 -0.72 11.41
N VAL A 47 -17.63 -2.02 11.70
CA VAL A 47 -16.49 -2.95 11.64
C VAL A 47 -15.94 -3.06 10.23
N ILE A 48 -16.82 -3.15 9.22
CA ILE A 48 -16.40 -3.24 7.82
C ILE A 48 -15.70 -1.96 7.37
N LEU A 49 -16.23 -0.78 7.73
CA LEU A 49 -15.61 0.51 7.41
C LEU A 49 -14.22 0.63 8.07
N SER A 50 -14.09 0.23 9.33
CA SER A 50 -12.80 0.17 10.05
C SER A 50 -11.77 -0.73 9.35
N TRP A 51 -12.19 -1.86 8.79
CA TRP A 51 -11.29 -2.73 8.00
C TRP A 51 -10.83 -2.03 6.71
N VAL A 52 -11.73 -1.32 6.02
CA VAL A 52 -11.38 -0.57 4.81
C VAL A 52 -10.39 0.55 5.14
N GLU A 53 -10.58 1.26 6.25
CA GLU A 53 -9.62 2.28 6.72
C GLU A 53 -8.25 1.68 7.07
N SER A 54 -8.24 0.56 7.79
CA SER A 54 -7.00 -0.15 8.14
C SER A 54 -6.24 -0.60 6.90
N TYR A 55 -6.95 -1.14 5.92
CA TYR A 55 -6.39 -1.52 4.63
C TYR A 55 -5.79 -0.32 3.87
N ILE A 56 -6.48 0.83 3.86
CA ILE A 56 -5.97 2.04 3.20
C ILE A 56 -4.67 2.50 3.85
N ASN A 57 -4.62 2.52 5.19
CA ASN A 57 -3.41 2.90 5.92
C ASN A 57 -2.24 1.97 5.59
N ASP A 58 -2.45 0.66 5.62
CA ASP A 58 -1.42 -0.33 5.26
C ASP A 58 -0.95 -0.15 3.81
N ARG A 59 -1.88 0.14 2.90
CA ARG A 59 -1.53 0.40 1.49
C ARG A 59 -0.68 1.66 1.34
N MET A 60 -0.99 2.74 2.07
CA MET A 60 -0.19 3.98 2.03
C MET A 60 1.19 3.76 2.61
N ASN A 61 1.29 3.08 3.76
CA ASN A 61 2.55 2.72 4.39
C ASN A 61 3.42 1.87 3.46
N THR A 62 2.82 0.87 2.80
CA THR A 62 3.54 0.02 1.83
C THR A 62 4.07 0.83 0.66
N ALA A 63 3.29 1.78 0.13
CA ALA A 63 3.72 2.66 -0.95
C ALA A 63 4.88 3.58 -0.51
N GLU A 64 4.81 4.11 0.71
CA GLU A 64 5.88 4.91 1.30
C GLU A 64 7.17 4.10 1.48
N GLU A 65 7.09 2.89 2.04
CA GLU A 65 8.22 1.99 2.23
C GLU A 65 8.91 1.65 0.89
N ILE A 66 8.13 1.31 -0.14
CA ILE A 66 8.65 1.02 -1.49
C ILE A 66 9.37 2.24 -2.06
N ASN A 67 8.76 3.42 -1.94
CA ASN A 67 9.36 4.66 -2.43
C ASN A 67 10.65 5.00 -1.68
N TYR A 68 10.64 4.91 -0.35
CA TYR A 68 11.82 5.14 0.48
C TYR A 68 12.95 4.19 0.11
N ALA A 69 12.68 2.89 0.00
CA ALA A 69 13.66 1.89 -0.40
C ALA A 69 14.23 2.18 -1.79
N LYS A 70 13.38 2.56 -2.75
CA LYS A 70 13.80 2.95 -4.10
C LYS A 70 14.71 4.18 -4.06
N HIS A 71 14.33 5.23 -3.34
CA HIS A 71 15.15 6.45 -3.19
C HIS A 71 16.50 6.17 -2.53
N ALA A 72 16.53 5.35 -1.47
CA ALA A 72 17.77 4.94 -0.81
C ALA A 72 18.70 4.20 -1.78
N SER A 73 18.15 3.30 -2.61
CA SER A 73 18.92 2.55 -3.62
C SER A 73 19.50 3.45 -4.70
N LEU A 74 18.74 4.44 -5.19
CA LEU A 74 19.20 5.40 -6.18
C LEU A 74 20.34 6.26 -5.64
N LYS A 75 20.19 6.80 -4.42
CA LYS A 75 21.24 7.58 -3.75
C LYS A 75 22.52 6.77 -3.53
N ALA A 76 22.39 5.47 -3.20
CA ALA A 76 23.53 4.57 -3.07
C ALA A 76 24.22 4.29 -4.43
N ASN A 77 23.47 4.30 -5.52
CA ASN A 77 24.00 4.12 -6.87
C ASN A 77 24.65 5.40 -7.41
N GLU A 78 24.07 6.57 -7.15
CA GLU A 78 24.65 7.88 -7.48
C GLU A 78 25.98 8.10 -6.74
N ARG A 79 26.06 7.75 -5.46
CA ARG A 79 27.34 7.75 -4.71
C ARG A 79 28.39 6.80 -5.30
N ARG A 80 27.97 5.77 -6.04
CA ARG A 80 28.84 4.84 -6.75
C ARG A 80 29.18 5.29 -8.18
N ALA A 81 28.47 6.29 -8.72
CA ALA A 81 28.72 6.82 -10.06
C ALA A 81 29.89 7.82 -10.00
N TYR A 82 31.10 7.32 -10.25
CA TYR A 82 32.32 8.13 -10.36
C TYR A 82 32.26 9.07 -11.58
N SER A 83 32.90 10.23 -11.46
CA SER A 83 33.04 11.18 -12.56
C SER A 83 33.91 10.61 -13.70
N PHE A 84 33.70 11.09 -14.93
CA PHE A 84 34.50 10.66 -16.09
C PHE A 84 36.00 10.90 -15.88
N GLN A 85 36.37 11.96 -15.14
CA GLN A 85 37.75 12.23 -14.77
C GLN A 85 38.28 11.22 -13.73
N GLU A 86 37.48 10.81 -12.75
CA GLU A 86 37.85 9.71 -11.83
C GLU A 86 37.90 8.35 -12.54
N LEU A 87 37.08 8.14 -13.59
CA LEU A 87 37.13 6.96 -14.45
C LEU A 87 38.38 6.94 -15.35
N ILE A 88 38.80 8.11 -15.84
CA ILE A 88 40.04 8.32 -16.61
C ILE A 88 41.27 8.18 -15.70
N ASP A 89 41.28 8.83 -14.54
CA ASP A 89 42.37 8.82 -13.56
C ASP A 89 42.57 7.41 -12.96
N LYS A 90 41.49 6.59 -12.89
CA LYS A 90 41.56 5.15 -12.58
C LYS A 90 42.00 4.25 -13.75
N LYS A 91 42.36 4.80 -14.93
CA LYS A 91 42.79 4.08 -16.14
C LYS A 91 41.80 3.01 -16.64
N ILE A 92 40.49 3.17 -16.45
CA ILE A 92 39.50 2.14 -16.84
C ILE A 92 39.10 2.23 -18.32
N ILE A 93 39.35 3.35 -18.99
CA ILE A 93 39.15 3.47 -20.44
C ILE A 93 40.47 3.97 -21.05
N LYS A 94 41.15 3.10 -21.80
CA LYS A 94 42.20 3.51 -22.73
C LYS A 94 41.65 3.53 -24.14
N LYS A 95 41.94 4.63 -24.83
CA LYS A 95 41.59 4.96 -26.21
C LYS A 95 42.07 3.90 -27.19
#